data_AF-A0A7C3NWJ4-F1
#
_entry.id   AF-A0A7C3NWJ4-F1
#
_cell.length_a   1.000
_cell.length_b   1.000
_cell.length_c   1.000
_cell.angle_alpha   90.00
_cell.angle_beta   90.00
_cell.angle_gamma   90.00
#
_symmetry.space_group_name_H-M   'P 1'
#
loop_
_entity.id
_entity.type
_entity.pdbx_description
1 polymer ?
#
loop_
_entity_poly.entity_id
_entity_poly.type
_entity_poly.pdbx_seq_one_letter_code
_entity_poly.pdbx_strand_id
1 'polypeptide(L)'
;MWEEEIRRYAESRGFRSGTIERLAAWGEKSRNALFRLALTLKMSENHVRDFTDWLEEISLRDGTTPGDVLSSAPIRNIETDPRLGRADKLKRIKEQLRRLRFPRLSAAEDFVKARIREMKLPPSLRMSAPPGLEGAKLRAEFEASSVRQLEELAGALTQATRNPALATLFAVLQGKMEPEPAENSKAAGTADAAR
;
A
#
# COMPACT_ATOMS: atom_id res chain seq x y z
N MET A 1 -18.45 3.40 -27.66
CA MET A 1 -18.08 4.77 -27.24
C MET A 1 -16.87 4.79 -26.32
N TRP A 2 -16.85 4.05 -25.20
CA TRP A 2 -15.71 4.05 -24.28
C TRP A 2 -14.38 3.55 -24.89
N GLU A 3 -14.41 2.56 -25.79
CA GLU A 3 -13.19 2.05 -26.44
C GLU A 3 -12.49 3.09 -27.33
N GLU A 4 -13.25 3.99 -27.96
CA GLU A 4 -12.72 5.07 -28.80
C GLU A 4 -12.01 6.14 -27.94
N GLU A 5 -12.61 6.49 -26.79
CA GLU A 5 -12.02 7.43 -25.83
C GLU A 5 -10.76 6.86 -25.19
N ILE A 6 -10.76 5.56 -24.89
CA ILE A 6 -9.62 4.82 -24.39
C ILE A 6 -8.45 4.86 -25.39
N ARG A 7 -8.74 4.58 -26.66
CA ARG A 7 -7.73 4.60 -27.72
C ARG A 7 -7.17 6.01 -27.93
N ARG A 8 -8.05 7.03 -28.00
CA ARG A 8 -7.64 8.44 -28.07
C ARG A 8 -6.79 8.87 -26.87
N TYR A 9 -7.14 8.42 -25.66
CA TYR A 9 -6.34 8.71 -24.48
C TYR A 9 -4.94 8.10 -24.59
N ALA A 10 -4.86 6.82 -24.94
CA ALA A 10 -3.59 6.11 -25.13
C ALA A 10 -2.71 6.78 -26.20
N GLU A 11 -3.30 7.15 -27.35
CA GLU A 11 -2.62 7.87 -28.42
C GLU A 11 -2.13 9.25 -27.98
N SER A 12 -2.99 10.05 -27.32
CA SER A 12 -2.64 11.39 -26.83
C SER A 12 -1.52 11.38 -25.78
N ARG A 13 -1.34 10.24 -25.09
CA ARG A 13 -0.31 10.03 -24.07
C ARG A 13 0.89 9.25 -24.60
N GLY A 14 0.90 8.88 -25.88
CA GLY A 14 2.01 8.16 -26.52
C GLY A 14 2.23 6.74 -25.98
N PHE A 15 1.16 6.02 -25.64
CA PHE A 15 1.27 4.65 -25.15
C PHE A 15 1.83 3.75 -26.25
N ARG A 16 2.77 2.88 -25.89
CA ARG A 16 3.35 1.90 -26.81
C ARG A 16 2.33 0.79 -27.11
N SER A 17 2.43 0.20 -28.30
CA SER A 17 1.53 -0.89 -28.74
C SER A 17 1.46 -2.04 -27.75
N GLY A 18 2.60 -2.46 -27.17
CA GLY A 18 2.61 -3.54 -26.17
C GLY A 18 1.80 -3.24 -24.91
N THR A 19 1.71 -1.99 -24.47
CA THR A 19 0.85 -1.60 -23.35
C THR A 19 -0.63 -1.72 -23.73
N ILE A 20 -0.98 -1.32 -24.96
CA ILE A 20 -2.36 -1.39 -25.47
C ILE A 20 -2.79 -2.85 -25.67
N GLU A 21 -1.94 -3.68 -26.27
CA GLU A 21 -2.19 -5.11 -26.50
C GLU A 21 -2.41 -5.87 -25.19
N ARG A 22 -1.57 -5.62 -24.18
CA ARG A 22 -1.72 -6.25 -22.86
C ARG A 22 -3.03 -5.87 -22.18
N LEU A 23 -3.44 -4.60 -22.28
CA LEU A 23 -4.74 -4.17 -21.76
C LEU A 23 -5.89 -4.78 -22.56
N ALA A 24 -5.77 -4.94 -23.88
CA ALA A 24 -6.79 -5.56 -24.71
C ALA A 24 -7.06 -7.03 -24.32
N ALA A 25 -6.04 -7.73 -23.81
CA ALA A 25 -6.17 -9.10 -23.32
C ALA A 25 -6.99 -9.23 -22.03
N TRP A 26 -7.17 -8.15 -21.26
CA TRP A 26 -8.03 -8.17 -20.07
C TRP A 26 -9.51 -8.19 -20.44
N GLY A 27 -10.37 -8.75 -19.59
CA GLY A 27 -11.82 -8.63 -19.74
C GLY A 27 -12.33 -7.19 -19.67
N GLU A 28 -13.48 -6.91 -20.30
CA GLU A 28 -14.03 -5.56 -20.46
C GLU A 28 -14.16 -4.79 -19.13
N LYS A 29 -14.68 -5.43 -18.08
CA LYS A 29 -14.81 -4.84 -16.74
C LYS A 29 -13.46 -4.32 -16.21
N SER A 30 -12.41 -5.11 -16.36
CA SER A 30 -11.04 -4.77 -15.92
C SER A 30 -10.45 -3.61 -16.71
N ARG A 31 -10.62 -3.64 -18.05
CA ARG A 31 -10.18 -2.54 -18.92
C ARG A 31 -10.87 -1.24 -18.52
N ASN A 32 -12.20 -1.24 -18.44
CA ASN A 32 -12.98 -0.06 -18.11
C ASN A 32 -12.62 0.50 -16.73
N ALA A 33 -12.41 -0.36 -15.73
CA ALA A 33 -12.00 0.07 -14.40
C ALA A 33 -10.66 0.81 -14.40
N LEU A 34 -9.64 0.26 -15.07
CA LEU A 34 -8.32 0.89 -15.13
C LEU A 34 -8.34 2.17 -15.97
N PHE A 35 -9.02 2.17 -17.12
CA PHE A 35 -9.08 3.35 -17.97
C PHE A 35 -9.84 4.52 -17.33
N ARG A 36 -10.94 4.25 -16.63
CA ARG A 36 -11.64 5.26 -15.83
C ARG A 36 -10.71 5.90 -14.81
N LEU A 37 -9.90 5.09 -14.14
CA LEU A 37 -8.93 5.59 -13.17
C LEU A 37 -7.81 6.38 -13.85
N ALA A 38 -7.30 5.90 -14.98
CA ALA A 38 -6.26 6.55 -15.76
C ALA A 38 -6.68 7.93 -16.26
N LEU A 39 -7.92 8.06 -16.74
CA LEU A 39 -8.51 9.33 -17.15
C LEU A 39 -8.67 10.29 -15.95
N THR A 40 -9.29 9.81 -14.87
CA THR A 40 -9.60 10.62 -13.68
C THR A 40 -8.33 11.17 -13.01
N LEU A 41 -7.30 10.33 -12.91
CA LEU A 41 -6.03 10.65 -12.27
C LEU A 41 -4.96 11.16 -13.23
N LYS A 42 -5.27 11.26 -14.53
CA LYS A 42 -4.32 11.68 -15.58
C LYS A 42 -3.03 10.84 -15.58
N MET A 43 -3.16 9.52 -15.47
CA MET A 43 -2.02 8.59 -15.39
C MET A 43 -1.17 8.61 -16.67
N SER A 44 0.16 8.63 -16.53
CA SER A 44 1.09 8.41 -17.64
C SER A 44 1.15 6.92 -17.99
N GLU A 45 1.77 6.58 -19.12
CA GLU A 45 1.98 5.20 -19.53
C GLU A 45 2.73 4.39 -18.46
N ASN A 46 3.74 4.99 -17.82
CA ASN A 46 4.49 4.32 -16.75
C ASN A 46 3.58 3.93 -15.58
N HIS A 47 2.65 4.81 -15.19
CA HIS A 47 1.68 4.47 -14.14
C HIS A 47 0.75 3.34 -14.57
N VAL A 48 0.28 3.35 -15.82
CA VAL A 48 -0.59 2.30 -16.34
C VAL A 48 0.15 0.97 -16.35
N ARG A 49 1.39 0.93 -16.80
CA ARG A 49 2.23 -0.27 -16.81
C ARG A 49 2.45 -0.85 -15.41
N ASP A 50 2.86 0.00 -14.45
CA ASP A 50 3.02 -0.42 -13.05
C ASP A 50 1.72 -1.03 -12.50
N PHE A 51 0.57 -0.41 -12.80
CA PHE A 51 -0.73 -0.89 -12.34
C PHE A 51 -1.09 -2.21 -13.00
N THR A 52 -0.87 -2.36 -14.31
CA THR A 52 -1.09 -3.61 -15.03
C THR A 52 -0.28 -4.74 -14.42
N ASP A 53 1.01 -4.53 -14.17
CA ASP A 53 1.88 -5.52 -13.52
C ASP A 53 1.36 -5.92 -12.14
N TRP A 54 1.07 -4.94 -11.27
CA TRP A 54 0.65 -5.23 -9.90
C TRP A 54 -0.73 -5.88 -9.84
N LEU A 55 -1.67 -5.43 -10.68
CA LEU A 55 -3.02 -5.97 -10.71
C LEU A 55 -3.04 -7.41 -11.20
N GLU A 56 -2.26 -7.75 -12.22
CA GLU A 56 -2.14 -9.14 -12.70
C GLU A 56 -1.55 -10.05 -11.62
N GLU A 57 -0.49 -9.61 -10.93
CA GLU A 57 0.10 -10.39 -9.84
C GLU A 57 -0.86 -10.61 -8.67
N ILE A 58 -1.58 -9.56 -8.24
CA ILE A 58 -2.60 -9.65 -7.19
C ILE A 58 -3.72 -10.60 -7.62
N SER A 59 -4.22 -10.42 -8.85
CA SER A 59 -5.32 -11.20 -9.41
C SER A 59 -4.98 -12.68 -9.49
N LEU A 60 -3.77 -12.99 -9.96
CA LEU A 60 -3.27 -14.36 -10.05
C LEU A 60 -3.14 -15.02 -8.67
N ARG A 61 -2.60 -14.29 -7.68
CA ARG A 61 -2.45 -14.80 -6.32
C ARG A 61 -3.80 -15.03 -5.63
N ASP A 62 -4.73 -14.10 -5.79
CA ASP A 62 -6.00 -14.08 -5.04
C ASP A 62 -7.15 -14.77 -5.77
N GLY A 63 -6.95 -15.23 -7.02
CA GLY A 63 -8.00 -15.83 -7.83
C GLY A 63 -9.11 -14.85 -8.21
N THR A 64 -8.75 -13.57 -8.41
CA THR A 64 -9.69 -12.48 -8.76
C THR A 64 -9.33 -11.88 -10.13
N THR A 65 -10.06 -10.86 -10.57
CA THR A 65 -9.69 -10.09 -11.77
C THR A 65 -9.15 -8.70 -11.42
N PRO A 66 -8.36 -8.06 -12.30
CA PRO A 66 -7.91 -6.68 -12.08
C PRO A 66 -9.07 -5.70 -11.80
N GLY A 67 -10.21 -5.91 -12.45
CA GLY A 67 -11.42 -5.12 -12.23
C GLY A 67 -12.00 -5.29 -10.83
N ASP A 68 -11.94 -6.48 -10.24
CA ASP A 68 -12.41 -6.72 -8.86
C ASP A 68 -11.49 -6.04 -7.85
N VAL A 69 -10.17 -6.12 -8.05
CA VAL A 69 -9.18 -5.43 -7.21
C VAL A 69 -9.40 -3.91 -7.24
N LEU A 70 -9.57 -3.33 -8.43
CA LEU A 70 -9.84 -1.89 -8.59
C LEU A 70 -11.22 -1.46 -8.05
N SER A 71 -12.18 -2.39 -7.99
CA SER A 71 -13.52 -2.14 -7.44
C SER A 71 -13.60 -2.38 -5.94
N SER A 72 -12.54 -2.87 -5.30
CA SER A 72 -12.50 -3.11 -3.86
C SER A 72 -12.69 -1.83 -3.05
N ALA A 73 -13.31 -1.95 -1.87
CA ALA A 73 -13.58 -0.82 -0.99
C ALA A 73 -12.33 0.03 -0.67
N PRO A 74 -11.14 -0.55 -0.38
CA PRO A 74 -9.93 0.25 -0.11
C PRO A 74 -9.54 1.18 -1.27
N ILE A 75 -9.64 0.71 -2.52
CA ILE A 75 -9.30 1.51 -3.70
C ILE A 75 -10.39 2.55 -3.98
N ARG A 76 -11.67 2.13 -3.94
CA ARG A 76 -12.82 3.00 -4.18
C ARG A 76 -12.90 4.13 -3.17
N ASN A 77 -12.66 3.87 -1.89
CA ASN A 77 -12.68 4.90 -0.85
C ASN A 77 -11.65 6.01 -1.11
N ILE A 78 -10.46 5.67 -1.60
CA ILE A 78 -9.44 6.67 -1.95
C ILE A 78 -9.84 7.43 -3.20
N GLU A 79 -10.34 6.72 -4.21
CA GLU A 79 -10.76 7.30 -5.47
C GLU A 79 -11.88 8.35 -5.28
N THR A 80 -12.86 8.05 -4.42
CA THR A 80 -14.03 8.91 -4.19
C THR A 80 -13.83 9.93 -3.07
N ASP A 81 -12.71 9.93 -2.33
CA ASP A 81 -12.48 10.90 -1.26
C ASP A 81 -12.39 12.33 -1.85
N PRO A 82 -13.32 13.24 -1.51
CA PRO A 82 -13.33 14.59 -2.05
C PRO A 82 -12.20 15.46 -1.48
N ARG A 83 -11.57 15.05 -0.38
CA ARG A 83 -10.50 15.82 0.28
C ARG A 83 -9.14 15.63 -0.38
N LEU A 84 -9.01 14.66 -1.29
CA LEU A 84 -7.74 14.31 -1.92
C LEU A 84 -7.64 14.90 -3.32
N GLY A 85 -6.52 15.58 -3.58
CA GLY A 85 -6.13 15.97 -4.94
C GLY A 85 -5.78 14.75 -5.79
N ARG A 86 -5.77 14.93 -7.12
CA ARG A 86 -5.46 13.85 -8.08
C ARG A 86 -4.12 13.15 -7.78
N ALA A 87 -3.07 13.92 -7.48
CA ALA A 87 -1.75 13.39 -7.18
C ALA A 87 -1.74 12.56 -5.88
N ASP A 88 -2.44 13.03 -4.84
CA ASP A 88 -2.57 12.29 -3.57
C ASP A 88 -3.36 10.99 -3.75
N LYS A 89 -4.44 11.02 -4.53
CA LYS A 89 -5.21 9.82 -4.87
C LYS A 89 -4.32 8.80 -5.56
N LEU A 90 -3.57 9.20 -6.58
CA LEU A 90 -2.66 8.31 -7.30
C LEU A 90 -1.61 7.71 -6.38
N LYS A 91 -0.97 8.53 -5.54
CA LYS A 91 0.03 8.08 -4.57
C LYS A 91 -0.56 7.07 -3.58
N ARG A 92 -1.74 7.35 -3.04
CA ARG A 92 -2.41 6.47 -2.06
C ARG A 92 -2.89 5.17 -2.70
N ILE A 93 -3.44 5.21 -3.91
CA ILE A 93 -3.84 4.00 -4.65
C ILE A 93 -2.61 3.15 -4.98
N LYS A 94 -1.50 3.76 -5.42
CA LYS A 94 -0.23 3.03 -5.61
C LYS A 94 0.21 2.32 -4.34
N GLU A 95 0.16 3.01 -3.21
CA GLU A 95 0.52 2.41 -1.92
C GLU A 95 -0.45 1.28 -1.52
N GLN A 96 -1.76 1.42 -1.77
CA GLN A 96 -2.70 0.33 -1.51
C GLN A 96 -2.45 -0.88 -2.41
N LEU A 97 -2.19 -0.68 -3.70
CA LEU A 97 -1.85 -1.78 -4.60
C LEU A 97 -0.55 -2.46 -4.19
N ARG A 98 0.48 -1.71 -3.76
CA ARG A 98 1.71 -2.28 -3.19
C ARG A 98 1.38 -3.17 -1.99
N ARG A 99 0.50 -2.72 -1.11
CA ARG A 99 0.13 -3.46 0.09
C ARG A 99 -0.67 -4.72 -0.21
N LEU A 100 -1.59 -4.63 -1.17
CA LEU A 100 -2.31 -5.80 -1.70
C LEU A 100 -1.36 -6.78 -2.38
N ARG A 101 -0.32 -6.32 -3.08
CA ARG A 101 0.70 -7.16 -3.73
C ARG A 101 1.57 -7.91 -2.72
N PHE A 102 1.92 -7.28 -1.60
CA PHE A 102 2.77 -7.86 -0.56
C PHE A 102 2.08 -7.92 0.81
N PRO A 103 1.07 -8.79 1.01
CA PRO A 103 0.21 -8.79 2.19
C PRO A 103 1.00 -9.15 3.46
N ARG A 104 1.88 -10.16 3.40
CA ARG A 104 2.74 -10.54 4.53
C ARG A 104 3.71 -9.43 4.93
N LEU A 105 4.37 -8.81 3.95
CA LEU A 105 5.26 -7.67 4.22
C LEU A 105 4.49 -6.49 4.81
N SER A 106 3.30 -6.21 4.28
CA SER A 106 2.45 -5.11 4.77
C SER A 106 1.96 -5.36 6.20
N ALA A 107 1.62 -6.61 6.52
CA ALA A 107 1.27 -7.03 7.86
C ALA A 107 2.44 -6.83 8.83
N ALA A 108 3.66 -7.19 8.40
CA ALA A 108 4.87 -6.95 9.18
C ALA A 108 5.15 -5.45 9.38
N GLU A 109 5.03 -4.64 8.34
CA GLU A 109 5.18 -3.19 8.45
C GLU A 109 4.17 -2.57 9.42
N ASP A 110 2.91 -3.01 9.38
CA ASP A 110 1.85 -2.53 10.27
C ASP A 110 2.06 -2.99 11.71
N PHE A 111 2.45 -4.26 11.90
CA PHE A 111 2.79 -4.80 13.20
C PHE A 111 3.93 -4.01 13.84
N VAL A 112 5.01 -3.77 13.09
CA VAL A 112 6.15 -2.96 13.57
C VAL A 112 5.69 -1.54 13.95
N LYS A 113 4.87 -0.89 13.12
CA LYS A 113 4.31 0.44 13.44
C LYS A 113 3.45 0.42 14.71
N ALA A 114 2.64 -0.62 14.91
CA ALA A 114 1.82 -0.78 16.11
C ALA A 114 2.68 -0.93 17.37
N ARG A 115 3.71 -1.78 17.33
CA ARG A 115 4.66 -1.95 18.45
C ARG A 115 5.42 -0.67 18.77
N ILE A 116 5.78 0.12 17.76
CA ILE A 116 6.38 1.44 17.97
C ILE A 116 5.44 2.38 18.72
N ARG A 117 4.14 2.38 18.37
CA ARG A 117 3.13 3.21 19.05
C ARG A 117 2.90 2.77 20.50
N GLU A 118 2.93 1.48 20.78
CA GLU A 118 2.78 0.92 22.14
C GLU A 118 3.89 1.39 23.11
N MET A 119 5.06 1.76 22.58
CA MET A 119 6.15 2.30 23.40
C MET A 119 5.88 3.70 23.93
N LYS A 120 4.83 4.40 23.45
CA LYS A 120 4.41 5.74 23.92
C LYS A 120 5.57 6.72 24.01
N LEU A 121 6.43 6.73 22.99
CA LEU A 121 7.59 7.61 22.93
C LEU A 121 7.15 9.08 22.96
N PRO A 122 7.93 9.96 23.59
CA PRO A 122 7.65 11.38 23.54
C PRO A 122 7.70 11.88 22.08
N PRO A 123 6.92 12.91 21.69
CA PRO A 123 6.89 13.40 20.31
C PRO A 123 8.25 13.85 19.75
N SER A 124 9.18 14.23 20.62
CA SER A 124 10.55 14.61 20.31
C SER A 124 11.49 13.42 20.02
N LEU A 125 11.03 12.18 20.25
CA LEU A 125 11.75 10.94 19.95
C LEU A 125 10.97 10.13 18.92
N ARG A 126 11.48 10.09 17.69
CA ARG A 126 10.90 9.29 16.61
C ARG A 126 11.64 7.96 16.51
N MET A 127 10.88 6.88 16.42
CA MET A 127 11.42 5.56 16.12
C MET A 127 10.76 4.99 14.87
N SER A 128 11.54 4.37 14.00
CA SER A 128 11.07 3.86 12.71
C SER A 128 11.91 2.69 12.22
N ALA A 129 11.28 1.77 11.50
CA ALA A 129 11.95 0.72 10.74
C ALA A 129 12.12 1.14 9.27
N PRO A 130 13.14 0.64 8.56
CA PRO A 130 13.33 0.92 7.15
C PRO A 130 12.15 0.38 6.31
N PRO A 131 11.84 1.01 5.17
CA PRO A 131 10.88 0.47 4.20
C PRO A 131 11.26 -0.96 3.80
N GLY A 132 10.27 -1.84 3.66
CA GLY A 132 10.54 -3.26 3.35
C GLY A 132 11.18 -4.06 4.50
N LEU A 133 11.42 -3.44 5.66
CA LEU A 133 12.01 -4.06 6.86
C LEU A 133 13.40 -4.69 6.63
N GLU A 134 14.14 -4.24 5.63
CA GLU A 134 15.44 -4.79 5.29
C GLU A 134 16.53 -4.44 6.33
N GLY A 135 17.46 -5.37 6.54
CA GLY A 135 18.68 -5.12 7.32
C GLY A 135 18.53 -5.19 8.84
N ALA A 136 17.37 -5.65 9.35
CA ALA A 136 17.12 -5.92 10.77
C ALA A 136 17.44 -4.75 11.72
N LYS A 137 17.26 -3.51 11.26
CA LYS A 137 17.62 -2.28 11.99
C LYS A 137 16.39 -1.50 12.40
N LEU A 138 16.50 -0.87 13.58
CA LEU A 138 15.56 0.13 14.06
C LEU A 138 16.30 1.47 14.14
N ARG A 139 15.69 2.53 13.64
CA ARG A 139 16.25 3.87 13.70
C ARG A 139 15.51 4.68 14.75
N ALA A 140 16.26 5.31 15.66
CA ALA A 140 15.79 6.34 16.56
C ALA A 140 16.38 7.70 16.14
N GLU A 141 15.53 8.72 16.07
CA GLU A 141 15.88 10.08 15.67
C GLU A 141 15.30 11.06 16.70
N PHE A 142 16.09 12.03 17.15
CA PHE A 142 15.69 13.10 18.04
C PHE A 142 16.60 14.31 17.86
N GLU A 143 16.11 15.49 18.21
CA GLU A 143 16.87 16.74 18.22
C GLU A 143 16.85 17.34 19.62
N ALA A 144 18.00 17.85 20.08
CA ALA A 144 18.15 18.48 21.38
C ALA A 144 18.91 19.80 21.26
N SER A 145 18.43 20.84 21.93
CA SER A 145 19.06 22.17 21.98
C SER A 145 19.79 22.43 23.30
N SER A 146 19.79 21.48 24.23
CA SER A 146 20.50 21.56 25.51
C SER A 146 20.92 20.18 26.01
N VAL A 147 21.92 20.16 26.90
CA VAL A 147 22.39 18.92 27.55
C VAL A 147 21.25 18.26 28.34
N ARG A 148 20.48 19.03 29.10
CA ARG A 148 19.32 18.51 29.84
C ARG A 148 18.30 17.83 28.94
N GLN A 149 17.97 18.43 27.79
CA GLN A 149 17.02 17.82 26.86
C GLN A 149 17.59 16.53 26.24
N LEU A 150 18.89 16.50 25.94
CA LEU A 150 19.57 15.30 25.46
C LEU A 150 19.51 14.17 26.50
N GLU A 151 19.73 14.47 27.78
CA GLU A 151 19.61 13.53 28.89
C GLU A 151 18.18 12.98 29.03
N GLU A 152 17.17 13.85 28.96
CA GLU A 152 15.76 13.48 29.00
C GLU A 152 15.39 12.52 27.85
N LEU A 153 15.85 12.81 26.63
CA LEU A 153 15.62 11.98 25.44
C LEU A 153 16.35 10.62 25.52
N ALA A 154 17.60 10.61 25.97
CA ALA A 154 18.37 9.39 26.20
C ALA A 154 17.72 8.51 27.29
N GLY A 155 17.20 9.15 28.35
CA GLY A 155 16.42 8.49 29.39
C GLY A 155 15.14 7.85 28.85
N ALA A 156 14.39 8.58 28.00
CA ALA A 156 13.19 8.05 27.35
C ALA A 156 13.50 6.85 26.43
N LEU A 157 14.59 6.92 25.66
CA LEU A 157 15.03 5.80 24.82
C LEU A 157 15.43 4.58 25.67
N THR A 158 16.11 4.82 26.80
CA THR A 158 16.46 3.77 27.77
C THR A 158 15.22 3.16 28.42
N GLN A 159 14.18 3.95 28.68
CA GLN A 159 12.92 3.44 29.20
C GLN A 159 12.20 2.57 28.15
N ALA A 160 12.24 2.98 26.87
CA ALA A 160 11.66 2.21 25.76
C ALA A 160 12.29 0.82 25.62
N THR A 161 13.57 0.64 25.96
CA THR A 161 14.23 -0.68 25.89
C THR A 161 13.70 -1.69 26.90
N ARG A 162 13.02 -1.22 27.95
CA ARG A 162 12.36 -2.06 28.96
C ARG A 162 10.96 -2.51 28.54
N ASN A 163 10.44 -1.99 27.43
CA ASN A 163 9.13 -2.38 26.93
C ASN A 163 9.21 -3.74 26.20
N PRO A 164 8.43 -4.77 26.59
CA PRO A 164 8.43 -6.07 25.92
C PRO A 164 8.09 -6.00 24.41
N ALA A 165 7.38 -4.96 23.97
CA ALA A 165 7.09 -4.71 22.56
C ALA A 165 8.37 -4.58 21.73
N LEU A 166 9.47 -4.08 22.30
CA LEU A 166 10.74 -3.92 21.58
C LEU A 166 11.38 -5.27 21.25
N ALA A 167 11.35 -6.24 22.17
CA ALA A 167 11.87 -7.58 21.92
C ALA A 167 11.09 -8.27 20.77
N THR A 168 9.77 -8.12 20.79
CA THR A 168 8.89 -8.64 19.74
C THR A 168 9.16 -7.97 18.40
N LEU A 169 9.42 -6.65 18.40
CA LEU A 169 9.79 -5.90 17.20
C LEU A 169 11.08 -6.43 16.57
N PHE A 170 12.13 -6.66 17.38
CA PHE A 170 13.38 -7.22 16.87
C PHE A 170 13.24 -8.66 16.36
N ALA A 171 12.35 -9.47 16.95
CA ALA A 171 12.07 -10.81 16.44
C ALA A 171 11.49 -10.75 15.01
N VAL A 172 10.56 -9.83 14.75
CA VAL A 172 10.01 -9.62 13.40
C VAL A 172 11.07 -9.07 12.43
N LEU A 173 11.84 -8.07 12.84
CA LEU A 173 12.91 -7.50 12.01
C LEU A 173 14.02 -8.51 11.65
N GLN A 174 14.23 -9.53 12.48
CA GLN A 174 15.18 -10.61 12.25
C GLN A 174 14.58 -11.80 11.48
N GLY A 175 13.31 -11.74 11.09
CA GLY A 175 12.62 -12.85 10.44
C GLY A 175 12.36 -14.06 11.36
N LYS A 176 12.45 -13.89 12.68
CA LYS A 176 12.18 -14.95 13.68
C LYS A 176 10.70 -15.05 14.04
N MET A 177 9.90 -14.09 13.60
CA MET A 177 8.46 -14.03 13.81
C MET A 177 7.82 -13.40 12.56
N GLU A 178 6.86 -14.10 11.97
CA GLU A 178 6.05 -13.56 10.88
C GLU A 178 4.66 -13.20 11.43
N PRO A 179 4.30 -11.91 11.44
CA PRO A 179 2.92 -11.52 11.76
C PRO A 179 2.01 -11.90 10.59
N GLU A 180 0.95 -12.61 10.90
CA GLU A 180 -0.06 -12.99 9.92
C GLU A 180 -0.77 -11.74 9.38
N PRO A 181 -1.06 -11.67 8.06
CA PRO A 181 -1.93 -10.66 7.52
C PRO A 181 -3.30 -10.77 8.20
N ALA A 182 -3.87 -9.62 8.57
CA ALA A 182 -5.27 -9.58 8.97
C ALA A 182 -6.09 -10.24 7.86
N GLU A 183 -6.81 -11.32 8.18
CA GLU A 183 -7.67 -12.00 7.21
C GLU A 183 -8.59 -10.96 6.58
N ASN A 184 -8.35 -10.64 5.30
CA ASN A 184 -9.33 -9.91 4.51
C ASN A 184 -10.56 -10.80 4.48
N SER A 185 -11.57 -10.41 5.27
CA SER A 185 -12.91 -10.97 5.31
C SER A 185 -13.30 -11.49 3.92
N LYS A 186 -13.25 -12.81 3.76
CA LYS A 186 -14.05 -13.51 2.75
C LYS A 186 -15.51 -13.31 3.14
N ALA A 187 -16.09 -12.17 2.78
CA ALA A 187 -17.53 -11.95 2.83
C ALA A 187 -17.95 -11.00 1.71
N ALA A 188 -18.98 -11.43 0.99
CA ALA A 188 -19.68 -10.81 -0.16
C ALA A 188 -19.08 -11.16 -1.55
N GLY A 189 -19.58 -12.16 -2.29
CA GLY A 189 -20.73 -13.01 -2.04
C GLY A 189 -20.79 -14.19 -3.00
N THR A 190 -20.97 -15.38 -2.43
CA THR A 190 -21.57 -16.55 -3.07
C THR A 190 -22.89 -16.80 -2.38
N ALA A 191 -23.96 -16.16 -2.86
CA ALA A 191 -25.36 -16.56 -2.68
C ALA A 191 -26.27 -15.52 -3.35
N ASP A 192 -26.55 -15.70 -4.64
CA ASP A 192 -27.95 -15.68 -5.05
C ASP A 192 -28.13 -16.58 -6.29
N ALA A 193 -28.29 -17.86 -5.99
CA ALA A 193 -28.85 -18.85 -6.89
C ALA A 193 -29.92 -19.58 -6.09
N ALA A 194 -31.09 -18.96 -5.93
CA ALA A 194 -32.40 -19.59 -5.80
C ALA A 194 -33.46 -18.55 -5.37
N ARG A 195 -34.20 -18.01 -6.34
CA ARG A 195 -35.66 -18.03 -6.39
C ARG A 195 -36.19 -17.30 -7.63
#